data_AF-A0A7W7PJL7-F1
#
_entry.id   AF-A0A7W7PJL7-F1
#
_cell.length_a   1.000
_cell.length_b   1.000
_cell.length_c   1.000
_cell.angle_alpha   90.00
_cell.angle_beta   90.00
_cell.angle_gamma   90.00
#
_symmetry.space_group_name_H-M   'P 1'
#
loop_
_entity.id
_entity.type
_entity.pdbx_description
1 polymer ?
#
loop_
_entity_poly.entity_id
_entity_poly.type
_entity_poly.pdbx_seq_one_letter_code
_entity_poly.pdbx_strand_id
1 'polypeptide(L)'
;MPLTVPPPSVTVVIDPGDDVIHTHTALAAHHPPSGRITLHPGPGTTSETGLTHDLRTVDYSVTADFQAARRHYYGSSVASPSPSDESARPADRWLTLPALDRLVSYDSPRPCADPCTPPPIIWRHRPPPVPLTAHTAQRVAHRLHAATAHPRLAAAIAAALFTGASLQQLATARPRDYDDTVATLALHDRARYTDGCAAYPVPPWAGTFLRAAACFTRLLSGEDQELLAAPRDRGHLLRMAETARLRPPQPPTARRKGPAGRVEWDWRERQEAERYEAMPAR
;
A
#
# COMPACT_ATOMS: atom_id res chain seq x y z
N MET A 1 43.96 21.86 18.49
CA MET A 1 42.88 20.87 18.60
C MET A 1 41.74 21.33 17.72
N PRO A 2 41.22 20.53 16.79
CA PRO A 2 40.07 20.96 16.00
C PRO A 2 38.87 21.08 16.93
N LEU A 3 38.22 22.24 16.91
CA LEU A 3 36.96 22.49 17.60
C LEU A 3 35.90 21.58 16.97
N THR A 4 35.46 20.57 17.72
CA THR A 4 34.30 19.75 17.35
C THR A 4 33.09 20.67 17.37
N VAL A 5 32.61 21.06 16.20
CA VAL A 5 31.34 21.79 16.06
C VAL A 5 30.27 20.91 16.71
N PRO A 6 29.49 21.43 17.69
CA PRO A 6 28.41 20.65 18.28
C PRO A 6 27.43 20.26 17.17
N PRO A 7 26.93 19.00 17.16
CA PRO A 7 25.95 18.60 16.15
C PRO A 7 24.71 19.51 16.26
N PRO A 8 24.07 19.84 15.13
CA PRO A 8 22.89 20.69 15.12
C PRO A 8 21.80 20.10 16.02
N SER A 9 21.00 20.97 16.64
CA SER A 9 19.96 20.58 17.60
C SER A 9 18.82 19.79 16.97
N VAL A 10 18.64 19.90 15.65
CA VAL A 10 17.65 19.16 14.88
C VAL A 10 18.31 18.46 13.70
N THR A 11 17.91 17.21 13.42
CA THR A 11 18.31 16.51 12.20
C THR A 11 17.09 15.94 11.50
N VAL A 12 17.00 16.22 10.21
CA VAL A 12 15.97 15.73 9.32
C VAL A 12 16.53 14.55 8.53
N VAL A 13 15.89 13.39 8.64
CA VAL A 13 16.17 12.24 7.80
C VAL A 13 15.09 12.16 6.74
N ILE A 14 15.48 12.24 5.47
CA ILE A 14 14.57 12.06 4.34
C ILE A 14 14.67 10.62 3.87
N ASP A 15 13.54 9.94 3.79
CA ASP A 15 13.41 8.62 3.18
C ASP A 15 12.61 8.72 1.88
N PRO A 16 13.26 8.87 0.71
CA PRO A 16 12.56 8.99 -0.56
C PRO A 16 11.81 7.72 -0.95
N GLY A 17 12.17 6.57 -0.37
CA GLY A 17 11.62 5.26 -0.72
C GLY A 17 10.44 4.82 0.15
N ASP A 18 10.15 5.55 1.23
CA ASP A 18 9.24 5.09 2.29
C ASP A 18 9.58 3.67 2.78
N ASP A 19 10.87 3.44 3.05
CA ASP A 19 11.39 2.18 3.55
C ASP A 19 10.89 1.95 4.98
N VAL A 20 10.11 0.89 5.12
CA VAL A 20 9.53 0.42 6.38
C VAL A 20 10.58 0.18 7.47
N ILE A 21 11.81 -0.22 7.11
CA ILE A 21 12.91 -0.40 8.07
C ILE A 21 13.33 0.95 8.64
N HIS A 22 13.35 2.01 7.83
CA HIS A 22 13.68 3.35 8.32
C HIS A 22 12.64 3.82 9.31
N THR A 23 11.35 3.70 8.98
CA THR A 23 10.25 4.07 9.86
C THR A 23 10.26 3.28 11.17
N HIS A 24 10.42 1.96 11.13
CA HIS A 24 10.49 1.14 12.34
C HIS A 24 11.72 1.46 13.20
N THR A 25 12.88 1.65 12.59
CA THR A 25 14.12 1.99 13.31
C THR A 25 13.98 3.35 13.98
N ALA A 26 13.44 4.34 13.27
CA ALA A 26 13.22 5.69 13.79
C ALA A 26 12.17 5.70 14.92
N LEU A 27 11.07 4.94 14.78
CA LEU A 27 10.06 4.81 15.84
C LEU A 27 10.60 4.07 17.07
N ALA A 28 11.36 2.99 16.89
CA ALA A 28 12.00 2.28 18.00
C ALA A 28 13.01 3.16 18.74
N ALA A 29 13.65 4.08 18.04
CA ALA A 29 14.55 5.06 18.62
C ALA A 29 13.80 6.24 19.29
N HIS A 30 12.47 6.35 19.19
CA HIS A 30 11.71 7.45 19.80
C HIS A 30 11.86 7.45 21.32
N HIS A 31 12.43 8.51 21.88
CA HIS A 31 12.70 8.61 23.31
C HIS A 31 12.67 10.07 23.79
N PRO A 32 11.46 10.63 24.02
CA PRO A 32 11.29 12.02 24.48
C PRO A 32 12.08 12.39 25.74
N PRO A 33 12.22 11.52 26.76
CA PRO A 33 12.99 11.85 27.97
C PRO A 33 14.48 12.14 27.70
N SER A 34 15.05 11.64 26.60
CA SER A 34 16.42 11.95 26.19
C SER A 34 16.48 13.01 25.08
N GLY A 35 15.42 13.79 24.92
CA GLY A 35 15.32 14.83 23.88
C GLY A 35 15.19 14.30 22.46
N ARG A 36 14.83 13.02 22.27
CA ARG A 36 14.73 12.40 20.94
C ARG A 36 13.29 12.19 20.54
N ILE A 37 12.81 13.04 19.65
CA ILE A 37 11.45 12.97 19.10
C ILE A 37 11.57 12.50 17.65
N THR A 38 10.79 11.47 17.30
CA THR A 38 10.70 10.96 15.94
C THR A 38 9.39 11.47 15.40
N LEU A 39 9.47 12.38 14.46
CA LEU A 39 8.33 12.90 13.74
C LEU A 39 8.32 12.19 12.39
N HIS A 40 7.37 11.28 12.20
CA HIS A 40 6.99 10.93 10.84
C HIS A 40 6.19 12.12 10.33
N PRO A 41 6.61 12.81 9.25
CA PRO A 41 5.77 13.86 8.70
C PRO A 41 4.39 13.25 8.42
N GLY A 42 3.37 13.79 9.08
CA GLY A 42 2.00 13.55 8.71
C GLY A 42 1.86 13.93 7.23
N PRO A 43 1.04 13.21 6.48
CA PRO A 43 0.97 13.43 5.05
C PRO A 43 0.43 14.84 4.78
N GLY A 44 1.17 15.60 3.99
CA GLY A 44 0.95 17.03 3.72
C GLY A 44 2.23 17.76 3.35
N THR A 45 3.38 17.26 3.79
CA THR A 45 4.70 17.82 3.45
C THR A 45 5.37 17.03 2.32
N THR A 46 4.68 16.86 1.18
CA THR A 46 5.40 16.56 -0.07
C THR A 46 6.22 17.75 -0.57
N SER A 47 6.11 18.91 0.08
CA SER A 47 6.96 20.04 -0.20
C SER A 47 8.12 20.05 0.80
N GLU A 48 9.32 19.71 0.32
CA GLU A 48 10.57 20.07 1.01
C GLU A 48 10.53 21.55 1.45
N THR A 49 9.81 22.40 0.70
CA THR A 49 9.56 23.81 0.99
C THR A 49 8.80 24.08 2.29
N GLY A 50 7.82 23.28 2.68
CA GLY A 50 7.06 23.44 3.93
C GLY A 50 7.92 23.09 5.14
N LEU A 51 8.60 21.93 5.07
CA LEU A 51 9.57 21.53 6.09
C LEU A 51 10.74 22.52 6.17
N THR A 52 11.24 23.00 5.03
CA THR A 52 12.27 24.05 4.99
C THR A 52 11.78 25.33 5.63
N HIS A 53 10.51 25.73 5.41
CA HIS A 53 9.93 26.92 6.02
C HIS A 53 9.88 26.81 7.56
N ASP A 54 9.42 25.68 8.08
CA ASP A 54 9.30 25.43 9.53
C ASP A 54 10.67 25.33 10.21
N LEU A 55 11.68 24.85 9.49
CA LEU A 55 13.04 24.70 10.01
C LEU A 55 13.92 25.96 9.85
N ARG A 56 13.45 27.01 9.17
CA ARG A 56 14.23 28.26 8.96
C ARG A 56 14.71 28.92 10.26
N THR A 57 14.06 28.66 11.37
CA THR A 57 14.35 29.29 12.67
C THR A 57 15.23 28.45 13.58
N VAL A 58 15.61 27.24 13.15
CA VAL A 58 16.39 26.29 13.96
C VAL A 58 17.64 25.88 13.18
N ASP A 59 18.74 25.61 13.88
CA ASP A 59 19.91 25.01 13.25
C ASP A 59 19.64 23.51 13.01
N TYR A 60 19.63 23.11 11.74
CA TYR A 60 19.32 21.73 11.35
C TYR A 60 20.27 21.20 10.28
N SER A 61 20.46 19.87 10.29
CA SER A 61 21.07 19.15 9.17
C SER A 61 20.05 18.25 8.49
N VAL A 62 20.22 18.03 7.19
CA VAL A 62 19.41 17.10 6.39
C VAL A 62 20.31 15.98 5.90
N THR A 63 19.86 14.74 6.05
CA THR A 63 20.52 13.58 5.42
C THR A 63 19.48 12.70 4.74
N ALA A 64 19.79 12.27 3.52
CA ALA A 64 19.12 11.15 2.85
C ALA A 64 19.93 9.85 2.96
N ASP A 65 21.12 9.89 3.56
CA ASP A 65 21.95 8.71 3.82
C ASP A 65 21.54 8.06 5.15
N PHE A 66 20.86 6.92 5.05
CA PHE A 66 20.42 6.14 6.19
C PHE A 66 21.57 5.57 7.02
N GLN A 67 22.69 5.20 6.42
CA GLN A 67 23.85 4.68 7.17
C GLN A 67 24.54 5.80 7.95
N ALA A 68 24.56 7.02 7.40
CA ALA A 68 24.96 8.20 8.16
C ALA A 68 23.98 8.49 9.32
N ALA A 69 22.67 8.46 9.07
CA ALA A 69 21.66 8.65 10.10
C ALA A 69 21.73 7.59 11.22
N ARG A 70 21.92 6.31 10.87
CA ARG A 70 22.15 5.20 11.82
C ARG A 70 23.32 5.45 12.73
N ARG A 71 24.47 5.78 12.14
CA ARG A 71 25.72 5.98 12.89
C ARG A 71 25.63 7.17 13.83
N HIS A 72 24.94 8.24 13.43
CA HIS A 72 24.85 9.45 14.24
C HIS A 72 23.74 9.42 15.30
N TYR A 73 22.56 8.85 15.00
CA TYR A 73 21.37 9.05 15.85
C TYR A 73 20.80 7.77 16.46
N TYR A 74 20.91 6.63 15.77
CA TYR A 74 20.31 5.38 16.25
C TYR A 74 21.26 4.56 17.15
N GLY A 75 22.54 4.94 17.23
CA GLY A 75 23.55 4.24 18.02
C GLY A 75 24.04 2.96 17.34
N SER A 76 25.28 2.56 17.66
CA SER A 76 25.88 1.33 17.12
C SER A 76 25.44 0.11 17.94
N SER A 77 24.18 -0.33 17.82
CA SER A 77 23.82 -1.74 18.03
C SER A 77 22.36 -2.01 17.65
N VAL A 78 22.17 -2.68 16.52
CA VAL A 78 21.74 -4.08 16.54
C VAL A 78 22.58 -4.74 15.46
N ALA A 79 23.34 -5.77 15.82
CA ALA A 79 23.95 -6.66 14.85
C ALA A 79 22.87 -7.11 13.88
N SER A 80 22.95 -6.67 12.62
CA SER A 80 22.24 -7.37 11.55
C SER A 80 22.68 -8.84 11.66
N PRO A 81 21.75 -9.80 11.76
CA PRO A 81 22.14 -11.19 11.75
C PRO A 81 22.97 -11.43 10.50
N SER A 82 24.18 -11.96 10.70
CA SER A 82 25.13 -12.30 9.65
C SER A 82 24.43 -13.12 8.56
N PRO A 83 24.72 -12.92 7.27
CA PRO A 83 24.03 -13.57 6.15
C PRO A 83 24.53 -15.01 5.93
N SER A 84 24.66 -15.77 7.00
CA SER A 84 25.17 -17.14 6.98
C SER A 84 24.16 -18.04 7.69
N ASP A 85 23.57 -18.93 6.89
CA ASP A 85 22.65 -20.01 7.23
C ASP A 85 21.26 -19.63 7.73
N GLU A 86 20.46 -19.05 6.82
CA GLU A 86 19.01 -19.14 6.96
C GLU A 86 18.41 -19.83 5.73
N SER A 87 18.24 -21.14 5.83
CA SER A 87 17.40 -21.91 4.92
C SER A 87 16.07 -21.19 4.71
N ALA A 88 15.79 -20.83 3.45
CA ALA A 88 14.61 -20.13 2.94
C ALA A 88 13.40 -20.11 3.90
N ARG A 89 13.25 -19.01 4.65
CA ARG A 89 12.09 -18.82 5.55
C ARG A 89 10.79 -18.90 4.73
N PRO A 90 9.68 -19.42 5.29
CA PRO A 90 8.35 -19.40 4.65
C PRO A 90 7.82 -17.98 4.34
N ALA A 91 8.50 -16.93 4.81
CA ALA A 91 8.26 -15.53 4.45
C ALA A 91 8.57 -15.24 2.97
N ASP A 92 9.56 -15.89 2.37
CA ASP A 92 9.98 -15.62 0.98
C ASP A 92 9.07 -16.23 -0.08
N ARG A 93 8.20 -17.17 0.32
CA ARG A 93 7.27 -17.83 -0.61
C ARG A 93 6.13 -16.90 -1.00
N TRP A 94 5.88 -16.77 -2.30
CA TRP A 94 4.71 -16.09 -2.84
C TRP A 94 3.39 -16.64 -2.27
N LEU A 95 2.51 -15.73 -1.87
CA LEU A 95 1.11 -16.02 -1.58
C LEU A 95 0.28 -15.69 -2.82
N THR A 96 -0.32 -16.70 -3.43
CA THR A 96 -1.19 -16.55 -4.60
C THR A 96 -2.62 -16.27 -4.15
N LEU A 97 -3.15 -15.12 -4.57
CA LEU A 97 -4.44 -14.58 -4.13
C LEU A 97 -5.29 -14.24 -5.37
N PRO A 98 -6.30 -15.05 -5.73
CA PRO A 98 -7.15 -14.82 -6.91
C PRO A 98 -7.85 -13.46 -6.93
N ALA A 99 -8.15 -12.89 -5.76
CA ALA A 99 -8.74 -11.56 -5.66
C ALA A 99 -7.87 -10.44 -6.29
N LEU A 100 -6.56 -10.68 -6.47
CA LEU A 100 -5.65 -9.74 -7.12
C LEU A 100 -5.66 -9.81 -8.65
N ASP A 101 -6.35 -10.78 -9.27
CA ASP A 101 -6.37 -10.95 -10.74
C ASP A 101 -6.92 -9.73 -11.48
N ARG A 102 -7.78 -8.94 -10.82
CA ARG A 102 -8.39 -7.74 -11.39
C ARG A 102 -7.64 -6.45 -11.04
N LEU A 103 -6.58 -6.52 -10.25
CA LEU A 103 -5.92 -5.31 -9.73
C LEU A 103 -5.46 -4.37 -10.86
N VAL A 104 -5.01 -4.95 -11.97
CA VAL A 104 -4.57 -4.20 -13.16
C VAL A 104 -5.66 -3.99 -14.21
N SER A 105 -6.87 -4.48 -13.98
CA SER A 105 -7.92 -4.48 -14.99
C SER A 105 -8.48 -3.11 -15.29
N TYR A 106 -8.81 -2.91 -16.57
CA TYR A 106 -9.44 -1.69 -17.06
C TYR A 106 -10.96 -1.90 -17.21
N ASP A 107 -11.63 -1.96 -16.07
CA ASP A 107 -13.04 -2.35 -16.00
C ASP A 107 -14.01 -1.18 -16.21
N SER A 108 -13.59 0.06 -15.92
CA SER A 108 -14.48 1.20 -16.00
C SER A 108 -13.75 2.48 -16.39
N PRO A 109 -14.02 3.03 -17.59
CA PRO A 109 -13.33 4.24 -18.04
C PRO A 109 -13.79 5.49 -17.29
N ARG A 110 -14.90 5.45 -16.54
CA ARG A 110 -15.45 6.62 -15.83
C ARG A 110 -16.15 6.23 -14.53
N PRO A 111 -15.71 6.77 -13.37
CA PRO A 111 -16.40 6.53 -12.09
C PRO A 111 -17.80 7.13 -12.10
N CYS A 112 -18.62 6.70 -11.14
CA CYS A 112 -19.86 7.43 -10.84
C CYS A 112 -19.49 8.81 -10.28
N ALA A 113 -19.96 9.88 -10.93
CA ALA A 113 -19.71 11.26 -10.52
C ALA A 113 -20.93 11.93 -9.87
N ASP A 114 -22.07 11.25 -9.89
CA ASP A 114 -23.33 11.74 -9.32
C ASP A 114 -23.38 11.47 -7.81
N PRO A 115 -24.09 12.29 -7.01
CA PRO A 115 -24.37 11.96 -5.62
C PRO A 115 -25.08 10.60 -5.55
N CYS A 116 -24.39 9.59 -5.04
CA CYS A 116 -24.95 8.25 -4.88
C CYS A 116 -24.61 7.69 -3.51
N THR A 117 -25.56 6.91 -2.99
CA THR A 117 -25.39 6.10 -1.76
C THR A 117 -25.29 4.66 -2.22
N PRO A 118 -24.07 4.07 -2.27
CA PRO A 118 -23.89 2.73 -2.79
C PRO A 118 -24.70 1.70 -1.99
N PRO A 119 -25.56 0.88 -2.63
CA PRO A 119 -26.22 -0.23 -1.95
C PRO A 119 -25.23 -1.32 -1.56
N PRO A 120 -25.58 -2.27 -0.67
CA PRO A 120 -24.77 -3.45 -0.43
C PRO A 120 -24.42 -4.19 -1.72
N ILE A 121 -23.19 -4.71 -1.81
CA ILE A 121 -22.70 -5.40 -3.01
C ILE A 121 -23.61 -6.57 -3.43
N ILE A 122 -23.98 -6.56 -4.71
CA ILE A 122 -24.62 -7.69 -5.41
C ILE A 122 -23.67 -8.12 -6.52
N TRP A 123 -23.13 -9.32 -6.41
CA TRP A 123 -22.15 -9.92 -7.32
C TRP A 123 -22.81 -10.35 -8.64
N ARG A 124 -22.92 -9.42 -9.61
CA ARG A 124 -23.62 -9.63 -10.89
C ARG A 124 -22.67 -10.06 -12.00
N HIS A 125 -21.51 -9.42 -12.07
CA HIS A 125 -20.57 -9.57 -13.19
C HIS A 125 -19.34 -10.40 -12.83
N ARG A 126 -19.12 -10.67 -11.54
CA ARG A 126 -18.00 -11.47 -11.04
C ARG A 126 -18.40 -12.25 -9.78
N PRO A 127 -17.76 -13.38 -9.50
CA PRO A 127 -17.98 -14.09 -8.24
C PRO A 127 -17.40 -13.28 -7.06
N PRO A 128 -17.97 -13.45 -5.84
CA PRO A 128 -17.37 -12.90 -4.64
C PRO A 128 -15.95 -13.47 -4.41
N PRO A 129 -14.99 -12.66 -3.92
CA PRO A 129 -13.71 -13.15 -3.47
C PRO A 129 -13.88 -14.22 -2.39
N VAL A 130 -13.06 -15.28 -2.48
CA VAL A 130 -13.04 -16.31 -1.44
C VAL A 130 -12.52 -15.69 -0.14
N PRO A 131 -13.28 -15.76 0.97
CA PRO A 131 -12.82 -15.25 2.25
C PRO A 131 -11.48 -15.86 2.67
N LEU A 132 -10.56 -15.03 3.14
CA LEU A 132 -9.28 -15.52 3.65
C LEU A 132 -9.49 -16.27 4.97
N THR A 133 -8.81 -17.41 5.12
CA THR A 133 -8.70 -18.05 6.44
C THR A 133 -7.99 -17.12 7.42
N ALA A 134 -8.24 -17.28 8.73
CA ALA A 134 -7.61 -16.46 9.76
C ALA A 134 -6.07 -16.45 9.65
N HIS A 135 -5.47 -17.62 9.40
CA HIS A 135 -4.03 -17.75 9.21
C HIS A 135 -3.54 -17.02 7.93
N THR A 136 -4.26 -17.15 6.81
CA THR A 136 -3.91 -16.41 5.58
C THR A 136 -4.04 -14.91 5.79
N ALA A 137 -5.11 -14.45 6.45
CA ALA A 137 -5.33 -13.05 6.77
C ALA A 137 -4.21 -12.47 7.67
N GLN A 138 -3.79 -13.21 8.70
CA GLN A 138 -2.67 -12.81 9.55
C GLN A 138 -1.36 -12.70 8.77
N ARG A 139 -1.09 -13.66 7.87
CA ARG A 139 0.11 -13.61 7.01
C ARG A 139 0.07 -12.44 6.04
N VAL A 140 -1.07 -12.15 5.43
CA VAL A 140 -1.27 -10.98 4.57
C VAL A 140 -1.02 -9.71 5.39
N ALA A 141 -1.67 -9.55 6.53
CA ALA A 141 -1.53 -8.37 7.37
C ALA A 141 -0.07 -8.13 7.80
N HIS A 142 0.63 -9.18 8.23
CA HIS A 142 2.05 -9.10 8.57
C HIS A 142 2.91 -8.67 7.39
N ARG A 143 2.68 -9.25 6.19
CA ARG A 143 3.42 -8.90 4.97
C ARG A 143 3.15 -7.49 4.50
N LEU A 144 1.90 -7.01 4.58
CA LEU A 144 1.56 -5.64 4.23
C LEU A 144 2.26 -4.65 5.16
N HIS A 145 2.20 -4.90 6.47
CA HIS A 145 2.85 -4.08 7.48
C HIS A 145 4.37 -4.05 7.32
N ALA A 146 4.98 -5.19 6.99
CA ALA A 146 6.42 -5.31 6.79
C ALA A 146 6.91 -4.79 5.43
N ALA A 147 6.03 -4.45 4.49
CA ALA A 147 6.40 -4.06 3.13
C ALA A 147 6.27 -2.55 2.87
N THR A 148 5.50 -1.81 3.67
CA THR A 148 5.30 -0.36 3.48
C THR A 148 4.83 0.31 4.76
N ALA A 149 5.29 1.54 4.99
CA ALA A 149 4.71 2.42 5.99
C ALA A 149 3.53 3.22 5.42
N HIS A 150 3.42 3.36 4.09
CA HIS A 150 2.35 4.09 3.40
C HIS A 150 0.96 3.46 3.61
N PRO A 151 0.07 4.09 4.43
CA PRO A 151 -1.17 3.44 4.84
C PRO A 151 -2.18 3.30 3.69
N ARG A 152 -2.21 4.25 2.74
CA ARG A 152 -3.06 4.16 1.54
C ARG A 152 -2.72 2.94 0.68
N LEU A 153 -1.43 2.67 0.42
CA LEU A 153 -1.01 1.51 -0.40
C LEU A 153 -1.37 0.19 0.28
N ALA A 154 -1.11 0.07 1.59
CA ALA A 154 -1.49 -1.11 2.36
C ALA A 154 -3.02 -1.32 2.36
N ALA A 155 -3.79 -0.24 2.55
CA ALA A 155 -5.25 -0.28 2.54
C ALA A 155 -5.81 -0.63 1.15
N ALA A 156 -5.22 -0.13 0.07
CA ALA A 156 -5.63 -0.45 -1.29
C ALA A 156 -5.44 -1.93 -1.61
N ILE A 157 -4.30 -2.53 -1.24
CA ILE A 157 -4.10 -3.97 -1.43
C ILE A 157 -5.06 -4.78 -0.52
N ALA A 158 -5.25 -4.38 0.73
CA ALA A 158 -6.23 -5.02 1.60
C ALA A 158 -7.65 -4.96 1.01
N ALA A 159 -8.05 -3.81 0.50
CA ALA A 159 -9.33 -3.60 -0.19
C ALA A 159 -9.47 -4.47 -1.42
N ALA A 160 -8.45 -4.54 -2.28
CA ALA A 160 -8.45 -5.42 -3.44
C ALA A 160 -8.74 -6.88 -3.06
N LEU A 161 -8.22 -7.35 -1.92
CA LEU A 161 -8.37 -8.74 -1.50
C LEU A 161 -9.78 -9.13 -1.05
N PHE A 162 -10.55 -8.23 -0.43
CA PHE A 162 -11.92 -8.53 0.00
C PHE A 162 -13.00 -8.04 -0.97
N THR A 163 -12.65 -7.13 -1.89
CA THR A 163 -13.58 -6.62 -2.91
C THR A 163 -13.39 -7.26 -4.29
N GLY A 164 -12.20 -7.80 -4.59
CA GLY A 164 -11.83 -8.20 -5.94
C GLY A 164 -11.83 -7.03 -6.93
N ALA A 165 -11.72 -5.80 -6.42
CA ALA A 165 -11.83 -4.59 -7.22
C ALA A 165 -10.53 -4.27 -7.97
N SER A 166 -10.66 -3.65 -9.14
CA SER A 166 -9.53 -3.13 -9.89
C SER A 166 -9.01 -1.82 -9.32
N LEU A 167 -7.80 -1.41 -9.71
CA LEU A 167 -7.25 -0.11 -9.31
C LEU A 167 -8.20 1.06 -9.62
N GLN A 168 -8.89 1.02 -10.76
CA GLN A 168 -9.83 2.07 -11.14
C GLN A 168 -10.98 2.19 -10.15
N GLN A 169 -11.51 1.05 -9.70
CA GLN A 169 -12.58 0.99 -8.71
C GLN A 169 -12.08 1.45 -7.34
N LEU A 170 -10.89 1.02 -6.92
CA LEU A 170 -10.28 1.44 -5.66
C LEU A 170 -10.02 2.95 -5.61
N ALA A 171 -9.71 3.57 -6.76
CA ALA A 171 -9.47 5.01 -6.86
C ALA A 171 -10.73 5.87 -6.67
N THR A 172 -11.91 5.25 -6.68
CA THR A 172 -13.18 5.93 -6.46
C THR A 172 -13.49 6.17 -4.98
N ALA A 173 -12.87 5.40 -4.08
CA ALA A 173 -13.10 5.52 -2.65
C ALA A 173 -12.60 6.87 -2.12
N ARG A 174 -13.44 7.53 -1.33
CA ARG A 174 -13.18 8.76 -0.58
C ARG A 174 -13.22 8.47 0.92
N PRO A 175 -12.67 9.36 1.78
CA PRO A 175 -12.68 9.17 3.23
C PRO A 175 -14.06 8.87 3.82
N ARG A 176 -15.11 9.54 3.31
CA ARG A 176 -16.50 9.34 3.72
C ARG A 176 -17.10 7.98 3.33
N ASP A 177 -16.46 7.27 2.41
CA ASP A 177 -16.94 5.98 1.90
C ASP A 177 -16.51 4.81 2.79
N TYR A 178 -15.62 5.04 3.76
CA TYR A 178 -15.27 4.06 4.78
C TYR A 178 -15.95 4.39 6.09
N ASP A 179 -16.79 3.47 6.57
CA ASP A 179 -17.41 3.54 7.89
C ASP A 179 -16.86 2.41 8.77
N ASP A 180 -16.07 2.80 9.77
CA ASP A 180 -15.45 1.88 10.73
C ASP A 180 -16.48 1.29 11.71
N THR A 181 -17.59 1.99 11.98
CA THR A 181 -18.60 1.56 12.95
C THR A 181 -19.46 0.43 12.40
N VAL A 182 -19.84 0.50 11.13
CA VAL A 182 -20.58 -0.56 10.44
C VAL A 182 -19.66 -1.48 9.62
N ALA A 183 -18.34 -1.23 9.64
CA ALA A 183 -17.33 -1.96 8.89
C ALA A 183 -17.68 -2.10 7.39
N THR A 184 -17.89 -0.97 6.72
CA THR A 184 -18.20 -0.95 5.27
C THR A 184 -17.26 -0.04 4.49
N LEU A 185 -17.01 -0.41 3.24
CA LEU A 185 -16.28 0.40 2.26
C LEU A 185 -17.12 0.53 0.98
N ALA A 186 -17.46 1.76 0.62
CA ALA A 186 -18.16 2.07 -0.62
C ALA A 186 -17.17 2.32 -1.78
N LEU A 187 -17.47 1.73 -2.95
CA LEU A 187 -16.80 2.02 -4.22
C LEU A 187 -17.83 2.55 -5.22
N HIS A 188 -17.44 3.52 -6.03
CA HIS A 188 -18.33 4.30 -6.91
C HIS A 188 -18.05 4.05 -8.38
N ASP A 189 -18.70 3.04 -8.93
CA ASP A 189 -18.48 2.60 -10.30
C ASP A 189 -19.78 2.54 -11.13
N ARG A 190 -19.68 2.70 -12.45
CA ARG A 190 -20.81 2.53 -13.36
C ARG A 190 -20.99 1.07 -13.74
N ALA A 191 -22.23 0.58 -13.65
CA ALA A 191 -22.60 -0.82 -13.80
C ALA A 191 -22.52 -1.38 -15.25
N ARG A 192 -21.61 -0.90 -16.11
CA ARG A 192 -21.53 -1.39 -17.50
C ARG A 192 -20.74 -2.69 -17.63
N TYR A 193 -19.64 -2.81 -16.88
CA TYR A 193 -18.74 -3.98 -16.89
C TYR A 193 -18.35 -4.43 -15.48
N THR A 194 -18.98 -3.85 -14.47
CA THR A 194 -18.72 -4.07 -13.05
C THR A 194 -20.04 -4.13 -12.30
N ASP A 195 -19.99 -4.51 -11.01
CA ASP A 195 -21.17 -4.60 -10.15
C ASP A 195 -21.83 -3.23 -9.84
N GLY A 196 -21.32 -2.14 -10.41
CA GLY A 196 -21.77 -0.77 -10.15
C GLY A 196 -21.28 -0.21 -8.81
N CYS A 197 -21.85 0.91 -8.39
CA CYS A 197 -21.62 1.45 -7.05
C CYS A 197 -22.07 0.42 -6.01
N ALA A 198 -21.18 0.07 -5.09
CA ALA A 198 -21.49 -0.90 -4.06
C ALA A 198 -20.75 -0.63 -2.75
N ALA A 199 -21.42 -0.97 -1.63
CA ALA A 199 -20.85 -1.04 -0.30
C ALA A 199 -20.43 -2.48 0.02
N TYR A 200 -19.16 -2.66 0.39
CA TYR A 200 -18.54 -3.94 0.67
C TYR A 200 -18.33 -4.11 2.17
N PRO A 201 -18.64 -5.28 2.76
CA PRO A 201 -18.31 -5.55 4.14
C PRO A 201 -16.78 -5.66 4.32
N VAL A 202 -16.25 -4.94 5.31
CA VAL A 202 -14.83 -4.90 5.62
C VAL A 202 -14.51 -6.00 6.63
N PRO A 203 -13.65 -6.98 6.29
CA PRO A 203 -13.25 -7.99 7.25
C PRO A 203 -12.35 -7.38 8.36
N PRO A 204 -12.41 -7.88 9.61
CA PRO A 204 -11.71 -7.27 10.74
C PRO A 204 -10.21 -7.05 10.54
N TRP A 205 -9.53 -7.97 9.84
CA TRP A 205 -8.09 -7.86 9.55
C TRP A 205 -7.75 -6.68 8.61
N ALA A 206 -8.69 -6.28 7.73
CA ALA A 206 -8.50 -5.19 6.79
C ALA A 206 -8.82 -3.82 7.40
N GLY A 207 -9.71 -3.80 8.40
CA GLY A 207 -10.17 -2.56 9.05
C GLY A 207 -9.01 -1.72 9.62
N THR A 208 -7.96 -2.35 10.15
CA THR A 208 -6.78 -1.63 10.65
C THR A 208 -6.08 -0.82 9.56
N PHE A 209 -5.96 -1.36 8.34
CA PHE A 209 -5.35 -0.64 7.23
C PHE A 209 -6.25 0.49 6.73
N LEU A 210 -7.56 0.26 6.63
CA LEU A 210 -8.52 1.28 6.22
C LEU A 210 -8.62 2.44 7.21
N ARG A 211 -8.61 2.15 8.52
CA ARG A 211 -8.49 3.18 9.56
C ARG A 211 -7.20 3.98 9.43
N ALA A 212 -6.06 3.31 9.21
CA ALA A 212 -4.79 3.99 9.02
C ALA A 212 -4.83 4.92 7.79
N ALA A 213 -5.40 4.45 6.67
CA ALA A 213 -5.58 5.27 5.47
C ALA A 213 -6.54 6.44 5.70
N ALA A 214 -7.65 6.25 6.41
CA ALA A 214 -8.59 7.32 6.74
C ALA A 214 -7.97 8.38 7.66
N CYS A 215 -7.21 7.96 8.69
CA CYS A 215 -6.44 8.88 9.52
C CYS A 215 -5.40 9.66 8.70
N PHE A 216 -4.66 8.97 7.84
CA PHE A 216 -3.68 9.58 6.94
C PHE A 216 -4.33 10.62 6.01
N THR A 217 -5.44 10.28 5.35
CA THR A 217 -6.09 11.23 4.43
C THR A 217 -6.67 12.44 5.14
N ARG A 218 -7.16 12.31 6.38
CA ARG A 218 -7.60 13.46 7.19
C ARG A 218 -6.46 14.43 7.51
N LEU A 219 -5.24 13.93 7.72
CA LEU A 219 -4.06 14.76 7.96
C LEU A 219 -3.62 15.54 6.70
N LEU A 220 -3.89 15.02 5.50
CA LEU A 220 -3.60 15.66 4.20
C LEU A 220 -4.46 16.88 3.88
N SER A 221 -5.43 17.24 4.71
CA SER A 221 -6.28 18.44 4.57
C SER A 221 -7.05 18.51 3.24
N GLY A 222 -7.92 17.53 2.98
CA GLY A 222 -8.96 17.64 1.94
C GLY A 222 -9.93 16.44 1.92
N GLU A 223 -11.23 16.71 2.02
CA GLU A 223 -12.29 15.67 1.94
C GLU A 223 -12.41 15.03 0.55
N ASP A 224 -11.89 15.70 -0.49
CA ASP A 224 -11.92 15.25 -1.88
C ASP A 224 -10.74 14.33 -2.29
N GLN A 225 -9.83 14.04 -1.36
CA GLN A 225 -8.69 13.17 -1.61
C GLN A 225 -9.12 11.70 -1.72
N GLU A 226 -8.39 10.89 -2.50
CA GLU A 226 -8.71 9.47 -2.56
C GLU A 226 -8.29 8.75 -1.28
N LEU A 227 -9.13 7.84 -0.78
CA LEU A 227 -8.85 7.07 0.43
C LEU A 227 -7.77 6.01 0.19
N LEU A 228 -7.84 5.31 -0.95
CA LEU A 228 -7.05 4.09 -1.18
C LEU A 228 -5.90 4.32 -2.15
N ALA A 229 -6.18 4.79 -3.36
CA ALA A 229 -5.18 4.93 -4.41
C ALA A 229 -5.59 6.03 -5.39
N ALA A 230 -4.63 6.74 -5.94
CA ALA A 230 -4.83 7.55 -7.13
C ALA A 230 -4.58 6.70 -8.40
N PRO A 231 -5.13 7.08 -9.56
CA PRO A 231 -4.87 6.37 -10.82
C PRO A 231 -3.38 6.21 -11.16
N ARG A 232 -2.55 7.17 -10.74
CA ARG A 232 -1.09 7.16 -10.92
C ARG A 232 -0.35 6.16 -10.02
N ASP A 233 -0.99 5.63 -8.99
CA ASP A 233 -0.34 4.77 -7.98
C ASP A 233 -0.17 3.31 -8.45
N ARG A 234 -0.58 2.98 -9.68
CA ARG A 234 -0.47 1.62 -10.23
C ARG A 234 0.92 1.02 -10.01
N GLY A 235 1.97 1.75 -10.40
CA GLY A 235 3.34 1.26 -10.26
C GLY A 235 3.74 1.02 -8.80
N HIS A 236 3.32 1.90 -7.89
CA HIS A 236 3.58 1.78 -6.45
C HIS A 236 2.85 0.58 -5.85
N LEU A 237 1.58 0.36 -6.20
CA LEU A 237 0.80 -0.76 -5.71
C LEU A 237 1.33 -2.11 -6.16
N LEU A 238 1.71 -2.25 -7.44
CA LEU A 238 2.27 -3.49 -7.94
C LEU A 238 3.61 -3.80 -7.29
N ARG A 239 4.50 -2.80 -7.19
CA ARG A 239 5.77 -2.95 -6.46
C ARG A 239 5.54 -3.33 -5.00
N MET A 240 4.61 -2.66 -4.32
CA MET A 240 4.28 -2.95 -2.92
C MET A 240 3.78 -4.38 -2.74
N ALA A 241 2.87 -4.84 -3.60
CA ALA A 241 2.39 -6.22 -3.55
C ALA A 241 3.50 -7.24 -3.82
N GLU A 242 4.42 -6.94 -4.75
CA GLU A 242 5.59 -7.78 -5.02
C GLU A 242 6.57 -7.82 -3.83
N THR A 243 6.85 -6.68 -3.20
CA THR A 243 7.63 -6.59 -1.96
C THR A 243 6.98 -7.40 -0.83
N ALA A 244 5.65 -7.31 -0.71
CA ALA A 244 4.87 -8.12 0.23
C ALA A 244 4.75 -9.61 -0.16
N ARG A 245 5.37 -10.04 -1.28
CA ARG A 245 5.26 -11.41 -1.83
C ARG A 245 3.81 -11.86 -2.05
N LEU A 246 2.95 -10.95 -2.49
CA LEU A 246 1.55 -11.19 -2.85
C LEU A 246 1.39 -11.11 -4.36
N ARG A 247 0.70 -12.08 -4.96
CA ARG A 247 0.50 -12.11 -6.41
C ARG A 247 -0.83 -12.75 -6.83
N PRO A 248 -1.35 -12.43 -8.02
CA PRO A 248 -2.40 -13.21 -8.65
C PRO A 248 -1.93 -14.62 -9.05
N PRO A 249 -2.86 -15.53 -9.36
CA PRO A 249 -2.59 -16.71 -10.19
C PRO A 249 -1.63 -16.42 -11.35
N GLN A 250 -0.65 -17.29 -11.54
CA GLN A 250 0.40 -17.12 -12.54
C GLN A 250 0.20 -18.09 -13.71
N PRO A 251 0.67 -17.74 -14.92
CA PRO A 251 0.62 -18.66 -16.04
C PRO A 251 1.37 -19.97 -15.75
N PRO A 252 0.92 -21.10 -16.34
CA PRO A 252 1.70 -22.33 -16.37
C PRO A 252 3.10 -22.06 -16.89
N THR A 253 4.10 -22.81 -16.41
CA THR A 253 5.51 -22.60 -16.74
C THR A 253 5.78 -22.52 -18.25
N ALA A 254 5.09 -23.36 -19.03
CA ALA A 254 5.21 -23.39 -20.49
C ALA A 254 4.73 -22.11 -21.20
N ARG A 255 3.92 -21.27 -20.55
CA ARG A 255 3.34 -20.03 -21.12
C ARG A 255 3.91 -18.75 -20.49
N ARG A 256 4.87 -18.86 -19.59
CA ARG A 256 5.47 -17.69 -18.93
C ARG A 256 6.25 -16.84 -19.92
N LYS A 257 5.97 -15.54 -19.94
CA LYS A 257 6.70 -14.57 -20.76
C LYS A 257 7.59 -13.73 -19.85
N GLY A 258 8.90 -13.98 -19.91
CA GLY A 258 9.91 -13.20 -19.19
C GLY A 258 10.77 -14.02 -18.23
N PRO A 259 11.68 -13.37 -17.49
CA PRO A 259 12.61 -14.03 -16.59
C PRO A 259 11.87 -14.74 -15.44
N ALA A 260 12.46 -15.85 -14.98
CA ALA A 260 11.92 -16.63 -13.88
C ALA A 260 11.77 -15.75 -12.62
N GLY A 261 10.55 -15.72 -12.06
CA GLY A 261 10.24 -14.97 -10.84
C GLY A 261 9.52 -13.65 -11.06
N ARG A 262 9.43 -13.13 -12.30
CA ARG A 262 8.58 -11.98 -12.63
C ARG A 262 7.10 -12.32 -12.43
N VAL A 263 6.35 -11.42 -11.80
CA VAL A 263 4.90 -11.55 -11.66
C VAL A 263 4.21 -11.06 -12.92
N GLU A 264 3.37 -11.90 -13.50
CA GLU A 264 2.54 -11.57 -14.65
C GLU A 264 1.15 -11.13 -14.16
N TRP A 265 0.98 -9.82 -13.94
CA TRP A 265 -0.24 -9.23 -13.38
C TRP A 265 -1.42 -9.20 -14.36
N ASP A 266 -1.15 -9.14 -15.66
CA ASP A 266 -2.13 -9.05 -16.75
C ASP A 266 -2.53 -10.44 -17.32
N TRP A 267 -2.15 -11.52 -16.64
CA TRP A 267 -2.33 -12.88 -17.16
C TRP A 267 -3.79 -13.22 -17.44
N ARG A 268 -4.70 -12.86 -16.52
CA ARG A 268 -6.15 -13.05 -16.71
C ARG A 268 -6.64 -12.39 -17.99
N GLU A 269 -6.27 -11.12 -18.20
CA GLU A 269 -6.74 -10.35 -19.37
C GLU A 269 -6.22 -10.94 -20.68
N ARG A 270 -4.97 -11.41 -20.70
CA ARG A 270 -4.43 -12.15 -21.84
C ARG A 270 -5.17 -13.44 -22.10
N GLN A 271 -5.51 -14.22 -21.06
CA GLN A 271 -6.33 -15.42 -21.25
C GLN A 271 -7.73 -15.10 -21.80
N GLU A 272 -8.35 -14.02 -21.34
CA GLU A 272 -9.66 -13.59 -21.84
C GLU A 272 -9.56 -13.15 -23.31
N ALA A 273 -8.55 -12.36 -23.67
CA ALA A 273 -8.29 -11.94 -25.05
C ALA A 273 -8.04 -13.15 -25.99
N GLU A 274 -7.17 -14.08 -25.58
CA GLU A 274 -6.90 -15.32 -26.34
C GLU A 274 -8.19 -16.14 -26.57
N ARG A 275 -9.09 -16.18 -25.58
CA ARG A 275 -10.39 -16.86 -25.72
C ARG A 275 -11.31 -16.17 -26.71
N TYR A 276 -11.37 -14.84 -26.70
CA TYR A 276 -12.18 -14.09 -27.67
C TYR A 276 -11.64 -14.23 -29.09
N GLU A 277 -10.32 -14.20 -29.29
CA GLU A 277 -9.71 -14.41 -30.60
C GLU A 277 -9.92 -15.83 -31.14
N ALA A 278 -9.98 -16.83 -30.26
CA ALA A 278 -10.25 -18.21 -30.62
C ALA A 278 -11.74 -18.49 -30.93
N MET A 279 -12.65 -17.55 -30.65
CA MET A 279 -14.06 -17.70 -31.03
C MET A 279 -14.19 -17.44 -32.55
N PRO A 280 -14.66 -18.41 -33.35
CA PRO A 280 -14.85 -18.18 -34.78
C PRO A 280 -15.85 -17.05 -34.99
N ALA A 281 -15.49 -16.10 -35.86
CA ALA A 281 -16.39 -15.05 -36.31
C ALA A 281 -17.66 -15.70 -36.88
N ARG A 282 -18.80 -15.44 -36.23
CA ARG A 282 -20.11 -15.85 -36.72
C ARG A 282 -20.63 -14.87 -37.76
#